data_AF-A6PZ58-F1
#
_entry.id   AF-A6PZ58-F1
#
_cell.length_a   1.000
_cell.length_b   1.000
_cell.length_c   1.000
_cell.angle_alpha   90.00
_cell.angle_beta   90.00
_cell.angle_gamma   90.00
#
_symmetry.space_group_name_H-M   'P 1'
#
loop_
_entity.id
_entity.type
_entity.pdbx_description
1 polymer ?
#
loop_
_entity_poly.entity_id
_entity_poly.type
_entity_poly.pdbx_seq_one_letter_code
_entity_poly.pdbx_strand_id
1 'polypeptide(L)' 'AELNLKRGEVIFLLQRVNADWLEGTVNNQTGIFPQSFVKIIKPLPDSDTEGE' A
#
# COMPACT_ATOMS: atom_id res chain seq x y z
N ALA A 1 -3.89 1.86 -12.73
CA ALA A 1 -2.99 2.99 -13.00
C ALA A 1 -1.92 3.02 -11.92
N GLU A 2 -0.70 3.45 -12.23
CA GLU A 2 0.39 3.57 -11.25
C GLU A 2 0.22 4.85 -10.43
N LEU A 3 0.49 4.76 -9.12
CA LEU A 3 0.39 5.89 -8.20
C LEU A 3 1.71 6.66 -8.17
N ASN A 4 1.65 7.97 -8.41
CA ASN A 4 2.84 8.82 -8.36
C ASN A 4 3.17 9.17 -6.91
N LEU A 5 4.25 8.60 -6.39
CA LEU A 5 4.69 8.82 -5.02
C LEU A 5 5.73 9.94 -4.94
N LYS A 6 5.63 10.78 -3.91
CA LYS A 6 6.65 11.77 -3.56
C LYS A 6 7.18 11.54 -2.16
N ARG A 7 8.47 11.82 -1.96
CA ARG A 7 9.11 11.71 -0.66
C ARG A 7 8.38 12.60 0.36
N GLY A 8 7.99 12.00 1.49
CA GLY A 8 7.27 12.68 2.56
C GLY A 8 5.76 12.51 2.52
N GLU A 9 5.20 11.89 1.48
CA GLU A 9 3.77 11.59 1.44
C GLU A 9 3.42 10.32 2.20
N VAL A 10 2.24 10.34 2.82
CA VAL A 10 1.65 9.18 3.51
C VAL A 10 0.55 8.62 2.64
N ILE A 11 0.69 7.34 2.30
CA ILE A 11 -0.25 6.64 1.43
C ILE A 11 -1.09 5.70 2.28
N PHE A 12 -2.40 5.70 2.06
CA PHE A 12 -3.28 4.72 2.68
C PHE A 12 -3.24 3.42 1.88
N LEU A 13 -2.71 2.36 2.50
CA LEU A 13 -2.72 1.03 1.91
C LEU A 13 -4.15 0.51 1.83
N LEU A 14 -4.56 0.05 0.65
CA LEU A 14 -5.88 -0.53 0.40
C LEU A 14 -5.79 -2.05 0.34
N GLN A 15 -4.88 -2.57 -0.48
CA GLN A 15 -4.67 -4.01 -0.65
C GLN A 15 -3.27 -4.32 -1.16
N ARG A 16 -2.83 -5.56 -0.96
CA ARG A 16 -1.58 -6.08 -1.52
C ARG A 16 -1.90 -6.76 -2.84
N VAL A 17 -1.32 -6.25 -3.92
CA VAL A 17 -1.51 -6.83 -5.26
C VAL A 17 -0.68 -8.09 -5.41
N ASN A 18 0.59 -8.04 -4.99
CA ASN A 18 1.50 -9.19 -4.97
C ASN A 18 2.68 -8.95 -4.00
N ALA A 19 3.74 -9.76 -4.12
CA ALA A 19 4.93 -9.66 -3.27
C ALA A 19 5.61 -8.28 -3.33
N ASP A 20 5.65 -7.68 -4.51
CA ASP A 20 6.39 -6.45 -4.82
C ASP A 20 5.50 -5.21 -4.96
N TRP A 21 4.19 -5.37 -5.16
CA TRP A 21 3.26 -4.29 -5.47
C TRP A 21 2.13 -4.18 -4.45
N LEU A 22 1.89 -2.94 -4.04
CA LEU A 22 0.81 -2.53 -3.14
C LEU A 22 -0.13 -1.59 -3.88
N GLU A 23 -1.41 -1.67 -3.57
CA GLU A 23 -2.40 -0.68 -3.98
C GLU A 23 -2.69 0.25 -2.81
N GLY A 24 -2.76 1.55 -3.09
CA GLY A 24 -3.10 2.54 -2.09
C GLY A 24 -3.67 3.81 -2.70
N THR A 25 -4.05 4.71 -1.80
CA THR A 25 -4.63 6.01 -2.16
C THR A 25 -3.89 7.15 -1.47
N VAL A 26 -3.62 8.22 -2.23
CA VAL A 26 -2.98 9.45 -1.77
C VAL A 26 -3.55 10.63 -2.56
N ASN A 27 -3.89 11.74 -1.88
CA ASN A 27 -4.41 12.96 -2.53
C ASN A 27 -5.54 12.68 -3.55
N ASN A 28 -6.53 11.85 -3.19
CA ASN A 28 -7.64 11.40 -4.04
C ASN A 28 -7.26 10.59 -5.29
N GLN A 29 -5.99 10.21 -5.44
CA GLN A 29 -5.52 9.32 -6.49
C GLN A 29 -5.35 7.92 -5.92
N THR A 30 -5.85 6.92 -6.65
CA THR A 30 -5.71 5.51 -6.28
C THR A 30 -4.94 4.78 -7.36
N GLY A 31 -4.02 3.93 -6.95
CA GLY A 31 -3.17 3.20 -7.87
C GLY A 31 -2.21 2.27 -7.17
N ILE A 32 -1.47 1.55 -7.98
CA ILE A 32 -0.47 0.59 -7.51
C ILE A 32 0.91 1.23 -7.49
N PHE A 33 1.76 0.78 -6.58
CA PHE A 33 3.15 1.21 -6.47
C PHE A 33 4.01 0.08 -5.88
N PRO A 34 5.32 0.07 -6.19
CA PRO A 34 6.23 -0.91 -5.64
C PRO A 34 6.42 -0.71 -4.13
N GLN A 35 6.31 -1.79 -3.36
CA GLN A 35 6.54 -1.83 -1.91
C GLN A 35 7.91 -1.27 -1.55
N SER A 36 8.94 -1.55 -2.35
CA SER A 36 10.32 -1.14 -2.09
C SER A 36 10.53 0.39 -2.05
N PHE A 37 9.57 1.18 -2.53
CA PHE A 37 9.64 2.64 -2.56
C PHE A 37 9.01 3.29 -1.32
N VAL A 38 8.35 2.49 -0.47
CA VAL A 38 7.64 2.97 0.72
C VAL A 38 8.13 2.27 1.97
N LYS A 39 7.86 2.88 3.13
CA LYS A 39 8.03 2.24 4.43
C LYS A 39 6.65 1.95 5.00
N ILE A 40 6.38 0.68 5.31
CA ILE A 40 5.11 0.27 5.91
C ILE A 40 5.07 0.75 7.37
N ILE A 41 4.14 1.65 7.67
CA ILE A 41 3.89 2.15 9.03
C ILE A 41 2.86 1.27 9.73
N LYS A 42 1.78 0.94 9.01
CA LYS A 42 0.73 0.02 9.45
C LYS A 42 0.54 -1.03 8.36
N PRO A 43 0.77 -2.32 8.63
CA PRO A 43 0.51 -3.37 7.66
C PRO A 43 -0.99 -3.46 7.38
N LEU A 44 -1.33 -4.01 6.20
CA LEU A 44 -2.70 -4.44 5.94
C LEU A 44 -3.05 -5.55 6.93
N PRO A 45 -4.32 -5.64 7.39
CA PRO A 45 -4.73 -6.76 8.20
C PRO A 45 -4.49 -8.04 7.39
N ASP A 46 -3.56 -8.88 7.86
CA ASP A 46 -3.38 -10.21 7.30
C ASP A 46 -4.70 -10.93 7.47
N SER A 47 -5.36 -11.27 6.36
CA SER A 47 -6.59 -12.07 6.39
C SER A 47 -6.34 -13.51 6.90
N ASP A 48 -5.15 -13.78 7.44
CA ASP A 48 -4.67 -15.06 7.93
C ASP A 48 -4.48 -15.08 9.46
N THR A 49 -5.05 -14.12 10.20
CA THR A 49 -5.03 -14.19 11.67
C THR A 49 -6.31 -13.64 12.31
N GLU A 50 -7.46 -14.24 11.95
CA GLU A 50 -8.63 -14.31 12.82
C GLU A 50 -9.12 -15.76 12.82
N GLY A 51 -8.66 -16.55 13.80
CA GLY A 51 -9.10 -17.93 13.99
C GLY A 51 -8.18 -18.82 14.83
N GLU A 52 -7.86 -18.43 16.06
CA GLU A 52 -7.69 -19.39 17.17
C GLU A 52 -8.72 -19.08 18.26
#